data_AF-A0AAD8EIG3-F1
#
_entry.id   AF-A0AAD8EIG3-F1
#
_cell.length_a   1.000
_cell.length_b   1.000
_cell.length_c   1.000
_cell.angle_alpha   90.00
_cell.angle_beta   90.00
_cell.angle_gamma   90.00
#
_symmetry.space_group_name_H-M   'P 1'
#
loop_
_entity.id
_entity.type
_entity.pdbx_description
1 polymer ?
#
loop_
_entity_poly.entity_id
_entity_poly.type
_entity_poly.pdbx_seq_one_letter_code
_entity_poly.pdbx_strand_id
1 'polypeptide(L)'
;MTGGHFSYQKHVETNRTHFVPGLFLKGIFPTNESYCNFTYGTVDNFNWTEKHVSFSPELGKIGPYRVIYDVVKYSSSENSNNIGVTYCTHATPEFVYNIVEIVRRWEGPVSIAVYAPYTDAALTLIVINHLCHCYPEMSKLSLHLIYPVNYPPIFSSINNPTVLDSKIRPQPNFVDCSAPREPLHTFRQSEGLTYPVNVARNVARTAATTPHVLVSDVELLPSRDLVPGFISMLSRFRRKRIEGDGMDAELSPPLPVMPEPRMKKFVFVLPVFEVDENELEVPATKEELLDLYAQSKAVYFHRWVCIHCQRFPGLQRWLQRKPSVEGAKVVQVLF
;
A
#
# COMPACT_ATOMS: atom_id res chain seq x y z
N MET A 1 -53.58 -4.02 -32.34
CA MET A 1 -53.15 -4.88 -31.22
C MET A 1 -51.64 -4.75 -31.07
N THR A 2 -51.22 -4.26 -29.90
CA THR A 2 -49.97 -4.61 -29.19
C THR A 2 -48.63 -4.53 -29.94
N GLY A 3 -48.07 -3.32 -29.99
CA GLY A 3 -46.61 -3.14 -30.05
C GLY A 3 -45.98 -3.36 -28.68
N GLY A 4 -44.85 -4.06 -28.61
CA GLY A 4 -44.18 -4.38 -27.35
C GLY A 4 -43.31 -3.23 -26.83
N HIS A 5 -43.58 -2.78 -25.60
CA HIS A 5 -42.67 -1.90 -24.88
C HIS A 5 -41.48 -2.69 -24.31
N PHE A 6 -40.32 -2.58 -24.96
CA PHE A 6 -39.05 -2.91 -24.32
C PHE A 6 -38.71 -1.82 -23.29
N SER A 7 -38.87 -2.15 -22.01
CA SER A 7 -38.41 -1.30 -20.90
C SER A 7 -36.89 -1.35 -20.82
N TYR A 8 -36.20 -0.46 -21.54
CA TYR A 8 -34.81 -0.13 -21.26
C TYR A 8 -34.73 0.54 -19.88
N GLN A 9 -34.46 -0.26 -18.84
CA GLN A 9 -33.95 0.29 -17.58
C GLN A 9 -32.55 0.82 -17.85
N LYS A 10 -32.47 2.13 -18.12
CA LYS A 10 -31.22 2.89 -18.00
C LYS A 10 -30.69 2.65 -16.59
N HIS A 11 -29.60 1.89 -16.46
CA HIS A 11 -28.82 1.92 -15.22
C HIS A 11 -28.42 3.37 -14.98
N VAL A 12 -28.93 3.94 -13.91
CA VAL A 12 -28.51 5.26 -13.43
C VAL A 12 -27.08 5.09 -12.95
N GLU A 13 -26.12 5.51 -13.77
CA GLU A 13 -24.79 5.77 -13.28
C GLU A 13 -24.91 6.88 -12.23
N THR A 14 -24.67 6.51 -10.98
CA THR A 14 -24.40 7.49 -9.93
C THR A 14 -23.13 8.23 -10.33
N ASN A 15 -23.24 9.48 -10.75
CA ASN A 15 -22.12 10.40 -10.91
C ASN A 15 -21.39 10.48 -9.57
N ARG A 16 -20.37 9.65 -9.37
CA ARG A 16 -19.52 9.68 -8.18
C ARG A 16 -18.55 10.85 -8.34
N THR A 17 -18.49 11.67 -7.31
CA THR A 17 -17.69 12.90 -7.29
C THR A 17 -16.36 12.74 -6.58
N HIS A 18 -16.05 11.57 -6.01
CA HIS A 18 -14.87 11.34 -5.18
C HIS A 18 -14.03 10.14 -5.63
N PHE A 19 -12.73 10.19 -5.31
CA PHE A 19 -11.80 9.08 -5.49
C PHE A 19 -12.26 7.81 -4.76
N VAL A 20 -12.17 6.65 -5.43
CA VAL A 20 -12.45 5.33 -4.85
C VAL A 20 -11.32 4.37 -5.23
N PRO A 21 -10.63 3.73 -4.27
CA PRO A 21 -9.54 2.80 -4.57
C PRO A 21 -9.98 1.63 -5.47
N GLY A 22 -9.20 1.34 -6.50
CA GLY A 22 -9.50 0.26 -7.43
C GLY A 22 -10.63 0.55 -8.41
N LEU A 23 -11.12 1.78 -8.50
CA LEU A 23 -12.16 2.15 -9.49
C LEU A 23 -11.70 1.92 -10.94
N PHE A 24 -10.39 1.98 -11.20
CA PHE A 24 -9.81 1.66 -12.51
C PHE A 24 -9.98 0.18 -12.93
N LEU A 25 -10.40 -0.70 -12.01
CA LEU A 25 -10.72 -2.11 -12.27
C LEU A 25 -12.22 -2.35 -12.57
N LYS A 26 -13.05 -1.29 -12.63
CA LYS A 26 -14.49 -1.40 -12.97
C LYS A 26 -14.65 -2.04 -14.35
N GLY A 27 -15.49 -3.08 -14.43
CA GLY A 27 -15.71 -3.87 -15.65
C GLY A 27 -14.61 -4.87 -16.01
N ILE A 28 -13.54 -4.99 -15.20
CA ILE A 28 -12.58 -6.10 -15.29
C ILE A 28 -13.11 -7.25 -14.42
N PHE A 29 -12.96 -8.49 -14.87
CA PHE A 29 -13.45 -9.68 -14.17
C PHE A 29 -12.26 -10.59 -13.78
N PRO A 30 -12.35 -11.32 -12.66
CA PRO A 30 -11.28 -12.20 -12.22
C PRO A 30 -11.04 -13.33 -13.24
N THR A 31 -9.77 -13.67 -13.45
CA THR A 31 -9.36 -14.79 -14.30
C THR A 31 -9.32 -16.11 -13.52
N ASN A 32 -9.08 -17.22 -14.20
CA ASN A 32 -8.87 -18.52 -13.55
C ASN A 32 -7.45 -18.69 -12.94
N GLU A 33 -6.54 -17.75 -13.19
CA GLU A 33 -5.15 -17.80 -12.71
C GLU A 33 -4.92 -16.77 -11.60
N SER A 34 -4.23 -17.17 -10.54
CA SER A 34 -3.78 -16.27 -9.47
C SER A 34 -2.40 -15.71 -9.78
N TYR A 35 -2.28 -14.38 -9.76
CA TYR A 35 -0.99 -13.69 -9.81
C TYR A 35 -0.23 -13.74 -8.48
N CYS A 36 -0.87 -14.20 -7.41
CA CYS A 36 -0.31 -14.30 -6.05
C CYS A 36 0.08 -15.74 -5.70
N ASN A 37 1.18 -15.88 -4.95
CA ASN A 37 1.64 -17.15 -4.39
C ASN A 37 1.23 -17.26 -2.91
N PHE A 38 0.26 -18.13 -2.60
CA PHE A 38 -0.24 -18.37 -1.24
C PHE A 38 0.55 -19.49 -0.55
N THR A 39 1.18 -19.20 0.59
CA THR A 39 2.10 -20.14 1.26
C THR A 39 1.39 -21.27 2.01
N TYR A 40 0.16 -21.04 2.46
CA TYR A 40 -0.56 -21.97 3.37
C TYR A 40 -1.74 -22.68 2.68
N GLY A 41 -1.68 -22.89 1.37
CA GLY A 41 -2.76 -23.50 0.58
C GLY A 41 -3.74 -22.48 0.00
N THR A 42 -4.95 -22.93 -0.37
CA THR A 42 -5.99 -22.06 -0.93
C THR A 42 -6.78 -21.35 0.18
N VAL A 43 -7.62 -20.36 -0.18
CA VAL A 43 -8.53 -19.72 0.78
C VAL A 43 -9.49 -20.72 1.41
N ASP A 44 -10.04 -21.65 0.62
CA ASP A 44 -10.98 -22.67 1.11
C ASP A 44 -10.30 -23.71 2.01
N ASN A 45 -9.04 -24.06 1.71
CA ASN A 45 -8.25 -25.08 2.40
C ASN A 45 -6.97 -24.49 3.00
N PHE A 46 -7.14 -23.47 3.84
CA PHE A 46 -6.04 -22.73 4.46
C PHE A 46 -5.36 -23.54 5.58
N ASN A 47 -4.31 -24.29 5.21
CA ASN A 47 -3.54 -25.21 6.05
C ASN A 47 -2.47 -24.49 6.87
N TRP A 48 -2.92 -23.73 7.87
CA TRP A 48 -2.05 -23.13 8.89
C TRP A 48 -2.08 -23.94 10.18
N THR A 49 -0.98 -23.90 10.95
CA THR A 49 -0.95 -24.43 12.33
C THR A 49 -0.15 -23.50 13.24
N GLU A 50 -0.19 -23.73 14.55
CA GLU A 50 0.52 -22.91 15.55
C GLU A 50 2.03 -22.77 15.26
N LYS A 51 2.65 -23.74 14.57
CA LYS A 51 4.08 -23.69 14.18
C LYS A 51 4.41 -22.54 13.21
N HIS A 52 3.41 -21.97 12.53
CA HIS A 52 3.56 -20.81 11.63
C HIS A 52 3.34 -19.48 12.37
N VAL A 53 2.92 -19.51 13.64
CA VAL A 53 2.63 -18.30 14.41
C VAL A 53 3.92 -17.74 15.00
N SER A 54 4.22 -16.50 14.64
CA SER A 54 5.31 -15.70 15.18
C SER A 54 4.82 -14.69 16.21
N PHE A 55 5.76 -14.17 17.00
CA PHE A 55 5.51 -13.07 17.92
C PHE A 55 5.64 -11.71 17.22
N SER A 56 5.00 -10.66 17.79
CA SER A 56 5.19 -9.28 17.35
C SER A 56 6.64 -8.79 17.55
N PRO A 57 7.24 -8.03 16.61
CA PRO A 57 8.65 -7.62 16.70
C PRO A 57 9.05 -6.86 17.98
N GLU A 58 8.18 -6.01 18.53
CA GLU A 58 8.57 -5.08 19.61
C GLU A 58 8.51 -5.68 21.02
N LEU A 59 7.56 -6.59 21.25
CA LEU A 59 7.28 -7.18 22.58
C LEU A 59 7.45 -8.70 22.63
N GLY A 60 7.74 -9.35 21.51
CA GLY A 60 7.96 -10.80 21.45
C GLY A 60 6.85 -11.60 22.15
N LYS A 61 7.24 -12.60 22.94
CA LYS A 61 6.32 -13.54 23.61
C LYS A 61 5.34 -12.86 24.58
N ILE A 62 5.75 -11.76 25.23
CA ILE A 62 4.92 -11.01 26.18
C ILE A 62 3.97 -10.02 25.50
N GLY A 63 4.13 -9.80 24.19
CA GLY A 63 3.22 -8.96 23.42
C GLY A 63 1.81 -9.56 23.33
N PRO A 64 0.74 -8.74 23.33
CA PRO A 64 -0.64 -9.21 23.21
C PRO A 64 -1.03 -9.60 21.78
N TYR A 65 -0.10 -9.51 20.81
CA TYR A 65 -0.32 -9.80 19.39
C TYR A 65 0.48 -11.01 18.91
N ARG A 66 -0.05 -11.66 17.86
CA ARG A 66 0.56 -12.75 17.12
C ARG A 66 0.54 -12.43 15.63
N VAL A 67 1.48 -13.01 14.90
CA VAL A 67 1.73 -12.70 13.50
C VAL A 67 1.80 -13.99 12.69
N ILE A 68 1.16 -14.02 11.53
CA ILE A 68 1.39 -15.04 10.50
C ILE A 68 2.04 -14.30 9.33
N TYR A 69 3.33 -14.54 9.11
CA TYR A 69 4.10 -13.96 8.01
C TYR A 69 3.83 -14.69 6.69
N ASP A 70 4.26 -14.12 5.56
CA ASP A 70 4.20 -14.69 4.20
C ASP A 70 2.89 -15.45 3.85
N VAL A 71 1.71 -14.97 4.25
CA VAL A 71 0.42 -15.59 3.91
C VAL A 71 0.19 -15.61 2.40
N VAL A 72 0.50 -14.48 1.78
CA VAL A 72 0.88 -14.37 0.37
C VAL A 72 2.35 -13.97 0.35
N LYS A 73 3.11 -14.46 -0.61
CA LYS A 73 4.52 -14.12 -0.81
C LYS A 73 4.75 -13.60 -2.21
N TYR A 74 5.46 -12.48 -2.35
CA TYR A 74 5.85 -12.00 -3.66
C TYR A 74 6.92 -12.91 -4.28
N SER A 75 6.85 -13.14 -5.59
CA SER A 75 7.82 -13.98 -6.30
C SER A 75 9.02 -13.16 -6.76
N SER A 76 10.12 -13.19 -6.00
CA SER A 76 11.41 -12.67 -6.50
C SER A 76 12.03 -13.62 -7.52
N SER A 77 12.38 -13.13 -8.71
CA SER A 77 13.37 -13.82 -9.54
C SER A 77 14.73 -13.79 -8.82
N GLU A 78 15.35 -14.95 -8.58
CA GLU A 78 16.53 -15.09 -7.69
C GLU A 78 17.79 -14.32 -8.15
N ASN A 79 17.79 -13.74 -9.36
CA ASN A 79 18.96 -13.16 -10.01
C ASN A 79 19.08 -11.62 -9.97
N SER A 80 18.26 -10.91 -9.20
CA SER A 80 18.45 -9.46 -9.02
C SER A 80 19.27 -9.14 -7.77
N ASN A 81 20.57 -8.90 -7.94
CA ASN A 81 21.43 -8.13 -7.01
C ASN A 81 20.99 -6.64 -6.90
N ASN A 82 19.70 -6.35 -7.10
CA ASN A 82 19.19 -5.01 -7.22
C ASN A 82 19.10 -4.33 -5.87
N ILE A 83 19.43 -3.04 -5.90
CA ILE A 83 19.17 -2.09 -4.82
C ILE A 83 17.66 -1.83 -4.84
N GLY A 84 16.86 -2.78 -4.32
CA GLY A 84 15.41 -2.70 -4.29
C GLY A 84 14.89 -1.86 -3.12
N VAL A 85 13.63 -1.42 -3.23
CA VAL A 85 12.88 -0.75 -2.16
C VAL A 85 11.54 -1.46 -1.98
N THR A 86 11.26 -1.95 -0.76
CA THR A 86 9.94 -2.51 -0.42
C THR A 86 9.04 -1.40 0.12
N TYR A 87 7.82 -1.28 -0.42
CA TYR A 87 6.77 -0.47 0.21
C TYR A 87 6.20 -1.25 1.39
N CYS A 88 6.45 -0.79 2.61
CA CYS A 88 6.03 -1.42 3.86
C CYS A 88 4.80 -0.69 4.40
N THR A 89 3.65 -1.35 4.40
CA THR A 89 2.37 -0.73 4.74
C THR A 89 1.52 -1.60 5.64
N HIS A 90 0.38 -1.07 6.06
CA HIS A 90 -0.54 -1.75 6.96
C HIS A 90 -1.98 -1.33 6.68
N ALA A 91 -2.90 -2.26 6.92
CA ALA A 91 -4.34 -1.99 6.79
C ALA A 91 -5.15 -2.71 7.89
N THR A 92 -6.43 -2.42 7.91
CA THR A 92 -7.50 -3.31 8.39
C THR A 92 -8.32 -3.75 7.15
N PRO A 93 -9.18 -4.79 7.23
CA PRO A 93 -9.81 -5.38 6.04
C PRO A 93 -10.55 -4.37 5.14
N GLU A 94 -11.19 -3.38 5.75
CA GLU A 94 -11.94 -2.33 5.05
C GLU A 94 -11.06 -1.37 4.21
N PHE A 95 -9.75 -1.30 4.48
CA PHE A 95 -8.79 -0.52 3.70
C PHE A 95 -7.94 -1.34 2.72
N VAL A 96 -8.06 -2.68 2.71
CA VAL A 96 -7.21 -3.56 1.89
C VAL A 96 -7.27 -3.23 0.40
N TYR A 97 -8.41 -2.76 -0.11
CA TYR A 97 -8.56 -2.37 -1.52
C TYR A 97 -7.60 -1.26 -1.98
N ASN A 98 -7.05 -0.44 -1.08
CA ASN A 98 -6.01 0.55 -1.44
C ASN A 98 -4.74 -0.11 -2.01
N ILE A 99 -4.51 -1.40 -1.73
CA ILE A 99 -3.31 -2.11 -2.19
C ILE A 99 -3.17 -2.10 -3.72
N VAL A 100 -4.28 -2.12 -4.48
CA VAL A 100 -4.23 -2.12 -5.95
C VAL A 100 -3.67 -0.82 -6.52
N GLU A 101 -3.92 0.31 -5.85
CA GLU A 101 -3.36 1.61 -6.23
C GLU A 101 -1.87 1.70 -5.90
N ILE A 102 -1.43 1.07 -4.81
CA ILE A 102 0.00 0.97 -4.45
C ILE A 102 0.74 0.08 -5.47
N VAL A 103 0.29 -1.16 -5.71
CA VAL A 103 1.01 -2.08 -6.62
C VAL A 103 0.99 -1.58 -8.07
N ARG A 104 -0.03 -0.81 -8.48
CA ARG A 104 -0.10 -0.08 -9.76
C ARG A 104 0.98 0.99 -9.91
N ARG A 105 1.35 1.67 -8.82
CA ARG A 105 2.24 2.84 -8.82
C ARG A 105 3.67 2.54 -8.36
N TRP A 106 3.90 1.45 -7.64
CA TRP A 106 5.18 1.14 -7.01
C TRP A 106 6.04 0.17 -7.84
N GLU A 107 7.29 0.53 -8.12
CA GLU A 107 8.23 -0.28 -8.92
C GLU A 107 9.11 -1.22 -8.05
N GLY A 108 8.50 -1.92 -7.10
CA GLY A 108 9.20 -2.86 -6.23
C GLY A 108 8.25 -3.80 -5.47
N PRO A 109 8.77 -4.63 -4.54
CA PRO A 109 7.93 -5.45 -3.66
C PRO A 109 7.06 -4.57 -2.74
N VAL A 110 5.92 -5.10 -2.33
CA VAL A 110 5.03 -4.48 -1.35
C VAL A 110 4.78 -5.46 -0.20
N SER A 111 5.16 -5.09 1.01
CA SER A 111 4.84 -5.86 2.23
C SER A 111 3.71 -5.16 2.96
N ILE A 112 2.59 -5.86 3.14
CA ILE A 112 1.43 -5.37 3.90
C ILE A 112 1.19 -6.22 5.15
N ALA A 113 1.00 -5.54 6.28
CA ALA A 113 0.53 -6.13 7.52
C ALA A 113 -0.94 -5.77 7.78
N VAL A 114 -1.85 -6.73 7.65
CA VAL A 114 -3.28 -6.52 7.91
C VAL A 114 -3.62 -6.96 9.33
N TYR A 115 -4.22 -6.07 10.11
CA TYR A 115 -4.78 -6.44 11.41
C TYR A 115 -6.15 -7.08 11.22
N ALA A 116 -6.22 -8.37 11.51
CA ALA A 116 -7.31 -9.27 11.13
C ALA A 116 -7.69 -10.19 12.31
N PRO A 117 -8.31 -9.66 13.39
CA PRO A 117 -8.81 -10.45 14.50
C PRO A 117 -9.98 -11.35 14.07
N TYR A 118 -10.05 -12.57 14.60
CA TYR A 118 -11.20 -13.46 14.42
C TYR A 118 -11.62 -13.65 12.94
N THR A 119 -12.85 -13.29 12.56
CA THR A 119 -13.39 -13.43 11.19
C THR A 119 -12.80 -12.45 10.18
N ASP A 120 -12.11 -11.39 10.63
CA ASP A 120 -11.46 -10.43 9.73
C ASP A 120 -10.33 -11.08 8.91
N ALA A 121 -9.80 -12.22 9.39
CA ALA A 121 -8.80 -13.01 8.68
C ALA A 121 -9.38 -13.67 7.42
N ALA A 122 -10.53 -14.33 7.50
CA ALA A 122 -11.24 -14.85 6.34
C ALA A 122 -11.65 -13.73 5.37
N LEU A 123 -12.18 -12.61 5.89
CA LEU A 123 -12.54 -11.45 5.07
C LEU A 123 -11.34 -10.89 4.29
N THR A 124 -10.18 -10.76 4.96
CA THR A 124 -8.92 -10.34 4.31
C THR A 124 -8.50 -11.31 3.21
N LEU A 125 -8.55 -12.62 3.47
CA LEU A 125 -8.20 -13.63 2.45
C LEU A 125 -9.15 -13.59 1.24
N ILE A 126 -10.45 -13.43 1.46
CA ILE A 126 -11.44 -13.34 0.39
C ILE A 126 -11.16 -12.14 -0.53
N VAL A 127 -10.94 -10.95 0.06
CA VAL A 127 -10.60 -9.73 -0.69
C VAL A 127 -9.27 -9.88 -1.44
N ILE A 128 -8.21 -10.32 -0.77
CA ILE A 128 -6.91 -10.49 -1.40
C ILE A 128 -6.97 -11.52 -2.53
N ASN A 129 -7.62 -12.66 -2.33
CA ASN A 129 -7.75 -13.69 -3.36
C ASN A 129 -8.52 -13.20 -4.60
N HIS A 130 -9.59 -12.43 -4.41
CA HIS A 130 -10.29 -11.78 -5.54
C HIS A 130 -9.33 -10.87 -6.32
N LEU A 131 -8.64 -9.97 -5.62
CA LEU A 131 -7.66 -9.06 -6.24
C LEU A 131 -6.51 -9.81 -6.96
N CYS A 132 -6.05 -10.92 -6.39
CA CYS A 132 -5.01 -11.78 -6.96
C CYS A 132 -5.41 -12.48 -8.27
N HIS A 133 -6.71 -12.65 -8.56
CA HIS A 133 -7.20 -13.13 -9.86
C HIS A 133 -7.55 -11.97 -10.81
N CYS A 134 -7.64 -10.74 -10.30
CA CYS A 134 -8.06 -9.54 -11.01
C CYS A 134 -6.91 -8.73 -11.61
N TYR A 135 -5.74 -8.66 -10.96
CA TYR A 135 -4.71 -7.67 -11.32
C TYR A 135 -3.26 -8.20 -11.27
N PRO A 136 -2.52 -8.23 -12.40
CA PRO A 136 -1.16 -8.79 -12.48
C PRO A 136 -0.15 -8.21 -11.48
N GLU A 137 -0.25 -6.92 -11.17
CA GLU A 137 0.68 -6.23 -10.25
C GLU A 137 0.59 -6.76 -8.81
N MET A 138 -0.48 -7.49 -8.45
CA MET A 138 -0.61 -8.18 -7.16
C MET A 138 0.49 -9.23 -6.94
N SER A 139 1.19 -9.68 -7.99
CA SER A 139 2.40 -10.52 -7.90
C SER A 139 3.55 -9.88 -7.09
N LYS A 140 3.53 -8.56 -6.89
CA LYS A 140 4.47 -7.81 -6.02
C LYS A 140 4.18 -7.96 -4.52
N LEU A 141 3.04 -8.55 -4.13
CA LEU A 141 2.53 -8.50 -2.76
C LEU A 141 3.08 -9.61 -1.85
N SER A 142 3.57 -9.24 -0.69
CA SER A 142 3.67 -10.10 0.49
C SER A 142 2.64 -9.66 1.54
N LEU A 143 1.78 -10.59 1.96
CA LEU A 143 0.74 -10.38 2.97
C LEU A 143 1.16 -11.00 4.31
N HIS A 144 0.97 -10.26 5.39
CA HIS A 144 1.15 -10.72 6.76
C HIS A 144 -0.11 -10.40 7.56
N LEU A 145 -0.53 -11.32 8.43
CA LEU A 145 -1.72 -11.16 9.26
C LEU A 145 -1.33 -10.97 10.73
N ILE A 146 -1.97 -10.02 11.40
CA ILE A 146 -1.79 -9.72 12.82
C ILE A 146 -3.11 -9.87 13.54
N TYR A 147 -3.11 -10.54 14.68
CA TYR A 147 -4.30 -10.68 15.53
C TYR A 147 -3.90 -10.62 17.01
N PRO A 148 -4.81 -10.21 17.91
CA PRO A 148 -4.57 -10.26 19.35
C PRO A 148 -4.75 -11.70 19.87
N VAL A 149 -4.00 -12.08 20.90
CA VAL A 149 -4.03 -13.45 21.48
C VAL A 149 -5.45 -13.89 21.87
N ASN A 150 -6.29 -12.96 22.32
CA ASN A 150 -7.66 -13.24 22.76
C ASN A 150 -8.66 -13.44 21.61
N TYR A 151 -8.32 -13.06 20.38
CA TYR A 151 -9.18 -13.19 19.20
C TYR A 151 -8.41 -13.85 18.03
N PRO A 152 -8.05 -15.14 18.15
CA PRO A 152 -7.33 -15.87 17.11
C PRO A 152 -8.13 -15.92 15.80
N PRO A 153 -7.45 -16.00 14.65
CA PRO A 153 -8.08 -15.87 13.34
C PRO A 153 -8.90 -17.11 12.99
N ILE A 154 -10.05 -16.89 12.36
CA ILE A 154 -10.87 -17.93 11.73
C ILE A 154 -10.76 -17.77 10.23
N PHE A 155 -10.30 -18.83 9.56
CA PHE A 155 -10.09 -18.86 8.11
C PHE A 155 -11.09 -19.74 7.37
N SER A 156 -11.61 -20.79 8.01
CA SER A 156 -12.38 -21.83 7.33
C SER A 156 -13.77 -21.36 6.90
N SER A 157 -14.17 -21.76 5.70
CA SER A 157 -15.54 -22.21 5.49
C SER A 157 -15.77 -23.40 6.44
N ILE A 158 -16.61 -23.24 7.47
CA ILE A 158 -17.00 -24.38 8.29
C ILE A 158 -17.91 -25.23 7.40
N ASN A 159 -17.52 -26.48 7.12
CA ASN A 159 -18.25 -27.41 6.24
C ASN A 159 -19.67 -27.79 6.73
N ASN A 160 -20.12 -27.18 7.83
CA ASN A 160 -21.51 -27.06 8.25
C ASN A 160 -21.67 -25.67 8.90
N PRO A 161 -22.02 -24.60 8.15
CA PRO A 161 -22.28 -23.33 8.77
C PRO A 161 -23.50 -23.50 9.70
N THR A 162 -23.32 -23.19 10.98
CA THR A 162 -24.48 -23.01 11.84
C THR A 162 -25.31 -21.84 11.31
N VAL A 163 -26.60 -21.75 11.65
CA VAL A 163 -27.44 -20.58 11.27
C VAL A 163 -26.91 -19.26 11.87
N LEU A 164 -25.94 -19.34 12.78
CA LEU A 164 -25.17 -18.22 13.32
C LEU A 164 -24.02 -17.82 12.37
N ASP A 165 -23.28 -18.77 11.80
CA ASP A 165 -22.16 -18.52 10.87
C ASP A 165 -22.56 -17.74 9.62
N SER A 166 -23.73 -18.03 9.05
CA SER A 166 -24.23 -17.33 7.86
C SER A 166 -24.67 -15.88 8.13
N LYS A 167 -24.88 -15.52 9.41
CA LYS A 167 -25.10 -14.13 9.84
C LYS A 167 -23.81 -13.41 10.24
N ILE A 168 -22.74 -14.16 10.53
CA ILE A 168 -21.44 -13.65 10.98
C ILE A 168 -20.49 -13.37 9.80
N ARG A 169 -20.77 -13.91 8.60
CA ARG A 169 -19.92 -13.76 7.40
C ARG A 169 -20.49 -12.72 6.43
N PRO A 170 -20.10 -11.43 6.51
CA PRO A 170 -20.26 -10.51 5.39
C PRO A 170 -19.30 -10.94 4.27
N GLN A 171 -19.77 -11.78 3.34
CA GLN A 171 -19.05 -11.99 2.09
C GLN A 171 -19.20 -10.72 1.24
N PRO A 172 -18.10 -10.09 0.78
CA PRO A 172 -18.20 -8.95 -0.12
C PRO A 172 -18.87 -9.36 -1.42
N ASN A 173 -19.88 -8.60 -1.85
CA ASN A 173 -20.53 -8.83 -3.14
C ASN A 173 -19.68 -8.22 -4.27
N PHE A 174 -18.77 -9.00 -4.83
CA PHE A 174 -17.95 -8.61 -5.97
C PHE A 174 -18.76 -8.68 -7.28
N VAL A 175 -19.07 -7.53 -7.86
CA VAL A 175 -19.69 -7.44 -9.20
C VAL A 175 -18.64 -7.53 -10.30
N ASP A 176 -17.46 -6.95 -10.04
CA ASP A 176 -16.29 -6.92 -10.91
C ASP A 176 -15.03 -6.80 -10.02
N CYS A 177 -13.88 -6.45 -10.60
CA CYS A 177 -12.61 -6.29 -9.89
C CYS A 177 -12.46 -4.96 -9.12
N SER A 178 -13.42 -4.03 -9.21
CA SER A 178 -13.40 -2.79 -8.42
C SER A 178 -13.82 -3.03 -6.96
N ALA A 179 -13.69 -2.00 -6.13
CA ALA A 179 -14.10 -2.07 -4.73
C ALA A 179 -15.62 -2.31 -4.57
N PRO A 180 -16.05 -3.19 -3.64
CA PRO A 180 -17.45 -3.37 -3.29
C PRO A 180 -18.15 -2.05 -3.00
N ARG A 181 -19.42 -1.93 -3.41
CA ARG A 181 -20.20 -0.71 -3.18
C ARG A 181 -20.64 -0.53 -1.73
N GLU A 182 -20.74 -1.62 -1.00
CA GLU A 182 -21.13 -1.66 0.41
C GLU A 182 -19.87 -1.68 1.28
N PRO A 183 -19.80 -0.85 2.35
CA PRO A 183 -18.67 -0.88 3.28
C PRO A 183 -18.48 -2.26 3.91
N LEU A 184 -17.23 -2.67 4.08
CA LEU A 184 -16.91 -3.91 4.79
C LEU A 184 -17.07 -3.72 6.30
N HIS A 185 -18.04 -4.43 6.88
CA HIS A 185 -18.20 -4.51 8.33
C HIS A 185 -17.23 -5.53 8.92
N THR A 186 -16.40 -5.11 9.88
CA THR A 186 -15.33 -5.94 10.45
C THR A 186 -15.58 -6.27 11.91
N PHE A 187 -15.07 -7.42 12.36
CA PHE A 187 -15.10 -7.85 13.76
C PHE A 187 -14.36 -6.85 14.66
N ARG A 188 -13.25 -6.29 14.17
CA ARG A 188 -12.56 -5.17 14.81
C ARG A 188 -13.50 -4.00 15.13
N GLN A 189 -14.38 -3.63 14.18
CA GLN A 189 -15.34 -2.53 14.38
C GLN A 189 -16.45 -2.92 15.36
N SER A 190 -17.03 -4.12 15.25
CA SER A 190 -18.13 -4.55 16.14
C SER A 190 -17.70 -4.67 17.61
N GLU A 191 -16.49 -5.16 17.86
CA GLU A 191 -15.92 -5.31 19.20
C GLU A 191 -15.15 -4.07 19.69
N GLY A 192 -15.09 -2.98 18.90
CA GLY A 192 -14.40 -1.75 19.27
C GLY A 192 -12.88 -1.90 19.46
N LEU A 193 -12.23 -2.84 18.76
CA LEU A 193 -10.82 -3.17 18.97
C LEU A 193 -9.89 -2.08 18.41
N THR A 194 -8.98 -1.61 19.28
CA THR A 194 -7.90 -0.67 18.93
C THR A 194 -6.98 -1.25 17.85
N TYR A 195 -6.76 -0.51 16.77
CA TYR A 195 -5.86 -0.88 15.70
C TYR A 195 -4.37 -0.72 16.12
N PRO A 196 -3.55 -1.78 16.17
CA PRO A 196 -2.16 -1.71 16.63
C PRO A 196 -1.21 -1.22 15.53
N VAL A 197 -1.40 0.02 15.08
CA VAL A 197 -0.70 0.62 13.93
C VAL A 197 0.82 0.44 13.96
N ASN A 198 1.46 0.62 15.13
CA ASN A 198 2.92 0.48 15.25
C ASN A 198 3.41 -0.97 15.11
N VAL A 199 2.64 -1.94 15.61
CA VAL A 199 2.93 -3.37 15.41
C VAL A 199 2.81 -3.72 13.93
N ALA A 200 1.78 -3.19 13.25
CA ALA A 200 1.58 -3.41 11.83
C ALA A 200 2.71 -2.82 10.97
N ARG A 201 3.11 -1.56 11.22
CA ARG A 201 4.30 -0.95 10.60
C ARG A 201 5.56 -1.79 10.81
N ASN A 202 5.79 -2.29 12.03
CA ASN A 202 6.99 -3.08 12.34
C ASN A 202 6.96 -4.50 11.77
N VAL A 203 5.80 -5.14 11.65
CA VAL A 203 5.64 -6.44 10.98
C VAL A 203 5.97 -6.31 9.49
N ALA A 204 5.37 -5.36 8.78
CA ALA A 204 5.67 -5.13 7.37
C ALA A 204 7.15 -4.75 7.14
N ARG A 205 7.69 -3.86 7.98
CA ARG A 205 9.11 -3.46 7.92
C ARG A 205 10.07 -4.62 8.21
N THR A 206 9.73 -5.52 9.14
CA THR A 206 10.58 -6.67 9.52
C THR A 206 10.55 -7.78 8.47
N ALA A 207 9.44 -7.94 7.74
CA ALA A 207 9.29 -8.93 6.67
C ALA A 207 9.95 -8.51 5.35
N ALA A 208 10.21 -7.22 5.15
CA ALA A 208 10.87 -6.72 3.95
C ALA A 208 12.32 -7.22 3.82
N THR A 209 12.63 -7.80 2.67
CA THR A 209 13.92 -8.43 2.34
C THR A 209 14.87 -7.51 1.56
N THR A 210 14.38 -6.39 1.04
CA THR A 210 15.17 -5.46 0.21
C THR A 210 16.12 -4.58 1.05
N PRO A 211 17.25 -4.10 0.48
CA PRO A 211 18.20 -3.25 1.20
C PRO A 211 17.63 -1.92 1.73
N HIS A 212 16.55 -1.43 1.12
CA HIS A 212 15.83 -0.23 1.52
C HIS A 212 14.33 -0.51 1.68
N VAL A 213 13.67 0.30 2.49
CA VAL A 213 12.22 0.23 2.73
C VAL A 213 11.63 1.65 2.76
N LEU A 214 10.40 1.79 2.26
CA LEU A 214 9.56 2.96 2.49
C LEU A 214 8.43 2.51 3.42
N VAL A 215 8.39 3.01 4.66
CA VAL A 215 7.26 2.76 5.57
C VAL A 215 6.23 3.86 5.34
N SER A 216 5.02 3.48 4.95
CA SER A 216 3.95 4.43 4.58
C SER A 216 2.57 3.80 4.77
N ASP A 217 1.60 4.63 5.15
CA ASP A 217 0.22 4.21 5.41
C ASP A 217 -0.48 3.89 4.08
N VAL A 218 -1.44 2.95 4.08
CA VAL A 218 -1.96 2.34 2.83
C VAL A 218 -2.73 3.32 1.92
N GLU A 219 -3.18 4.45 2.49
CA GLU A 219 -3.88 5.52 1.78
C GLU A 219 -2.90 6.51 1.08
N LEU A 220 -1.61 6.46 1.41
CA LEU A 220 -0.59 7.38 0.88
C LEU A 220 0.02 6.86 -0.43
N LEU A 221 -0.68 7.10 -1.53
CA LEU A 221 -0.29 6.62 -2.85
C LEU A 221 1.06 7.21 -3.30
N PRO A 222 2.06 6.39 -3.70
CA PRO A 222 3.34 6.90 -4.15
C PRO A 222 3.23 7.59 -5.52
N SER A 223 4.10 8.56 -5.77
CA SER A 223 4.34 9.06 -7.13
C SER A 223 4.97 7.97 -8.00
N ARG A 224 4.72 8.02 -9.31
CA ARG A 224 5.39 7.17 -10.30
C ARG A 224 6.88 7.48 -10.37
N ASP A 225 7.66 6.49 -10.80
CA ASP A 225 9.10 6.53 -11.00
C ASP A 225 9.90 6.88 -9.73
N LEU A 226 9.27 6.74 -8.55
CA LEU A 226 9.84 7.07 -7.25
C LEU A 226 10.96 6.10 -6.87
N VAL A 227 10.80 4.80 -7.13
CA VAL A 227 11.87 3.82 -6.89
C VAL A 227 13.06 4.04 -7.85
N PRO A 228 12.88 4.10 -9.19
CA PRO A 228 13.96 4.46 -10.12
C PRO A 228 14.66 5.78 -9.76
N GLY A 229 13.90 6.82 -9.41
CA GLY A 229 14.43 8.12 -8.99
C GLY A 229 15.27 8.05 -7.72
N PHE A 230 14.82 7.28 -6.72
CA PHE A 230 15.57 7.03 -5.49
C PHE A 230 16.87 6.26 -5.75
N ILE A 231 16.86 5.22 -6.59
CA ILE A 231 18.07 4.46 -6.93
C ILE A 231 19.07 5.31 -7.73
N SER A 232 18.59 6.12 -8.67
CA SER A 232 19.40 7.12 -9.36
C SER A 232 20.04 8.12 -8.39
N MET A 233 19.29 8.62 -7.40
CA MET A 233 19.82 9.46 -6.32
C MET A 233 20.90 8.74 -5.49
N LEU A 234 20.68 7.49 -5.05
CA LEU A 234 21.68 6.72 -4.30
C LEU A 234 22.96 6.47 -5.10
N SER A 235 22.85 6.27 -6.42
CA SER A 235 24.02 6.10 -7.30
C SER A 235 24.96 7.31 -7.29
N ARG A 236 24.41 8.53 -7.17
CA ARG A 236 25.18 9.79 -7.10
C ARG A 236 25.91 9.94 -5.77
N PHE A 237 25.26 9.60 -4.65
CA PHE A 237 25.93 9.56 -3.34
C PHE A 237 27.11 8.58 -3.30
N ARG A 238 27.05 7.47 -4.05
CA ARG A 238 28.10 6.44 -4.11
C ARG A 238 29.23 6.75 -5.10
N ARG A 239 28.99 7.61 -6.10
CA ARG A 239 29.95 7.93 -7.16
C ARG A 239 31.15 8.71 -6.59
N LYS A 240 32.38 8.30 -6.88
CA LYS A 240 33.54 9.19 -6.73
C LYS A 240 33.37 10.34 -7.72
N ARG A 241 33.36 11.59 -7.25
CA ARG A 241 33.36 12.75 -8.17
C ARG A 241 34.60 12.67 -9.06
N ILE A 242 34.38 12.82 -10.36
CA ILE A 242 35.42 13.07 -11.36
C ILE A 242 35.34 14.56 -11.67
N GLU A 243 36.49 15.23 -11.80
CA GLU A 243 36.51 16.63 -12.23
C GLU A 243 35.90 16.75 -13.64
N GLY A 244 34.87 17.59 -13.78
CA GLY A 244 34.11 17.75 -15.02
C GLY A 244 32.74 17.04 -15.08
N ASP A 245 32.34 16.26 -14.06
CA ASP A 245 30.98 15.67 -14.00
C ASP A 245 29.93 16.77 -13.72
N GLY A 246 29.28 17.26 -14.77
CA GLY A 246 28.35 18.40 -14.72
C GLY A 246 26.97 18.10 -14.10
N MET A 247 26.60 16.83 -13.88
CA MET A 247 25.23 16.45 -13.48
C MET A 247 24.78 17.03 -12.13
N ASP A 248 25.70 17.17 -11.17
CA ASP A 248 25.42 17.75 -9.85
C ASP A 248 26.01 19.16 -9.68
N ALA A 249 26.51 19.80 -10.75
CA ALA A 249 27.10 21.14 -10.70
C ALA A 249 26.07 22.25 -10.38
N GLU A 250 24.79 22.02 -10.70
CA GLU A 250 23.67 22.89 -10.31
C GLU A 250 23.32 22.81 -8.81
N LEU A 251 23.77 21.77 -8.10
CA LEU A 251 23.51 21.62 -6.66
C LEU A 251 24.53 22.44 -5.88
N SER A 252 24.04 23.48 -5.19
CA SER A 252 24.83 24.29 -4.25
C SER A 252 24.32 24.07 -2.82
N PRO A 253 25.08 23.36 -1.94
CA PRO A 253 26.33 22.64 -2.21
C PRO A 253 26.13 21.32 -2.99
N PRO A 254 27.16 20.80 -3.67
CA PRO A 254 27.10 19.53 -4.38
C PRO A 254 27.04 18.35 -3.41
N LEU A 255 26.46 17.23 -3.85
CA LEU A 255 26.19 16.07 -2.98
C LEU A 255 27.45 15.52 -2.31
N PRO A 256 27.41 15.20 -1.01
CA PRO A 256 28.53 14.54 -0.34
C PRO A 256 28.69 13.12 -0.90
N VAL A 257 29.92 12.72 -1.21
CA VAL A 257 30.22 11.30 -1.50
C VAL A 257 30.14 10.53 -0.19
N MET A 258 29.32 9.48 -0.14
CA MET A 258 28.99 8.75 1.07
C MET A 258 29.29 7.25 0.91
N PRO A 259 30.25 6.68 1.66
CA PRO A 259 30.50 5.25 1.65
C PRO A 259 29.36 4.48 2.36
N GLU A 260 29.12 3.24 1.95
CA GLU A 260 28.02 2.38 2.46
C GLU A 260 27.82 2.37 3.99
N PRO A 261 28.87 2.27 4.84
CA PRO A 261 28.68 2.23 6.29
C PRO A 261 28.11 3.55 6.84
N ARG A 262 28.29 4.66 6.13
CA ARG A 262 27.69 5.96 6.46
C ARG A 262 26.27 6.06 5.92
N MET A 263 25.98 5.54 4.72
CA MET A 263 24.62 5.53 4.15
C MET A 263 23.60 4.80 5.04
N LYS A 264 24.01 3.71 5.72
CA LYS A 264 23.16 2.99 6.69
C LYS A 264 22.69 3.83 7.89
N LYS A 265 23.20 5.06 8.08
CA LYS A 265 22.81 5.98 9.15
C LYS A 265 21.83 7.07 8.68
N PHE A 266 21.39 7.05 7.43
CA PHE A 266 20.54 8.08 6.84
C PHE A 266 19.12 7.58 6.66
N VAL A 267 18.16 8.44 6.99
CA VAL A 267 16.74 8.27 6.67
C VAL A 267 16.40 9.31 5.60
N PHE A 268 15.70 8.87 4.56
CA PHE A 268 15.19 9.75 3.51
C PHE A 268 13.72 10.03 3.79
N VAL A 269 13.31 11.29 3.66
CA VAL A 269 11.94 11.74 3.94
C VAL A 269 11.29 12.20 2.64
N LEU A 270 10.07 11.75 2.41
CA LEU A 270 9.26 12.16 1.27
C LEU A 270 8.23 13.21 1.71
N PRO A 271 8.02 14.29 0.95
CA PRO A 271 6.86 15.15 1.09
C PRO A 271 5.55 14.36 0.91
N VAL A 272 4.58 14.61 1.77
CA VAL A 272 3.22 14.06 1.67
C VAL A 272 2.24 15.22 1.45
N PHE A 273 1.27 15.01 0.57
CA PHE A 273 0.24 15.98 0.23
C PHE A 273 -1.14 15.32 0.31
N GLU A 274 -2.12 16.08 0.78
CA GLU A 274 -3.55 15.80 0.70
C GLU A 274 -4.09 16.43 -0.58
N VAL A 275 -5.07 15.76 -1.19
CA VAL A 275 -5.77 16.23 -2.39
C VAL A 275 -7.25 16.35 -2.04
N ASP A 276 -7.92 17.32 -2.65
CA ASP A 276 -9.35 17.57 -2.48
C ASP A 276 -10.16 16.30 -2.79
N GLU A 277 -11.14 16.00 -1.94
CA GLU A 277 -11.97 14.79 -2.06
C GLU A 277 -12.77 14.74 -3.37
N ASN A 278 -12.94 15.87 -4.05
CA ASN A 278 -13.66 15.98 -5.32
C ASN A 278 -12.78 15.67 -6.56
N GLU A 279 -11.47 15.45 -6.38
CA GLU A 279 -10.62 14.98 -7.48
C GLU A 279 -10.80 13.48 -7.68
N LEU A 280 -11.10 13.08 -8.92
CA LEU A 280 -11.34 11.68 -9.28
C LEU A 280 -10.04 10.86 -9.40
N GLU A 281 -8.91 11.52 -9.60
CA GLU A 281 -7.59 10.89 -9.73
C GLU A 281 -6.58 11.56 -8.81
N VAL A 282 -5.87 10.75 -8.00
CA VAL A 282 -4.74 11.21 -7.19
C VAL A 282 -3.53 11.40 -8.11
N PRO A 283 -2.84 12.56 -8.09
CA PRO A 283 -1.72 12.87 -8.98
C PRO A 283 -0.65 11.77 -8.93
N ALA A 284 -0.17 11.39 -10.10
CA ALA A 284 0.86 10.39 -10.31
C ALA A 284 2.25 11.03 -10.41
N THR A 285 2.34 12.27 -10.89
CA THR A 285 3.59 13.04 -11.05
C THR A 285 3.64 14.26 -10.13
N LYS A 286 4.83 14.88 -10.01
CA LYS A 286 4.99 16.11 -9.23
C LYS A 286 4.36 17.31 -9.96
N GLU A 287 4.38 17.29 -11.29
CA GLU A 287 3.76 18.27 -12.18
C GLU A 287 2.25 18.36 -11.88
N GLU A 288 1.52 17.25 -11.99
CA GLU A 288 0.09 17.17 -11.68
C GLU A 288 -0.22 17.66 -10.26
N LEU A 289 0.60 17.28 -9.28
CA LEU A 289 0.46 17.73 -7.89
C LEU A 289 0.68 19.24 -7.74
N LEU A 290 1.62 19.84 -8.48
CA LEU A 290 1.84 21.30 -8.47
C LEU A 290 0.70 22.05 -9.16
N ASP A 291 0.11 21.50 -10.21
CA ASP A 291 -1.04 22.08 -10.89
C ASP A 291 -2.29 22.06 -9.98
N LEU A 292 -2.52 20.97 -9.23
CA LEU A 292 -3.56 20.91 -8.20
C LEU A 292 -3.26 21.86 -7.03
N TYR A 293 -2.00 21.97 -6.60
CA TYR A 293 -1.59 22.90 -5.54
C TYR A 293 -1.83 24.36 -5.95
N ALA A 294 -1.53 24.73 -7.21
CA ALA A 294 -1.79 26.06 -7.75
C ALA A 294 -3.30 26.38 -7.82
N GLN A 295 -4.14 25.37 -8.05
CA GLN A 295 -5.60 25.47 -8.00
C GLN A 295 -6.17 25.44 -6.56
N SER A 296 -5.32 25.36 -5.52
CA SER A 296 -5.72 25.13 -4.12
C SER A 296 -6.46 23.80 -3.85
N LYS A 297 -6.36 22.85 -4.77
CA LYS A 297 -6.92 21.48 -4.71
C LYS A 297 -5.96 20.45 -4.10
N ALA A 298 -4.73 20.84 -3.80
CA ALA A 298 -3.77 20.02 -3.07
C ALA A 298 -3.02 20.85 -2.03
N VAL A 299 -2.62 20.20 -0.94
CA VAL A 299 -2.03 20.85 0.23
C VAL A 299 -1.03 19.91 0.89
N TYR A 300 0.01 20.43 1.57
CA TYR A 300 0.90 19.54 2.32
C TYR A 300 0.13 18.91 3.50
N PHE A 301 0.42 17.64 3.78
CA PHE A 301 -0.27 16.80 4.76
C PHE A 301 -0.50 17.51 6.10
N HIS A 302 -1.69 17.35 6.68
CA HIS A 302 -2.15 17.94 7.92
C HIS A 302 -1.99 19.47 8.05
N ARG A 303 -1.84 20.25 6.97
CA ARG A 303 -1.73 21.74 7.06
C ARG A 303 -2.83 22.36 7.91
N TRP A 304 -4.06 21.88 7.75
CA TRP A 304 -5.26 22.40 8.40
C TRP A 304 -5.45 21.88 9.84
N VAL A 305 -4.84 20.74 10.17
CA VAL A 305 -4.82 20.18 11.54
C VAL A 305 -3.71 20.81 12.37
N CYS A 306 -2.50 20.92 11.80
CA CYS A 306 -1.34 21.55 12.43
C CYS A 306 -0.35 22.07 11.38
N ILE A 307 -0.39 23.38 11.11
CA ILE A 307 0.43 24.11 10.14
C ILE A 307 1.96 23.97 10.34
N HIS A 308 2.41 23.49 11.50
CA HIS A 308 3.83 23.29 11.81
C HIS A 308 4.25 21.81 11.89
N CYS A 309 3.33 20.88 12.17
CA CYS A 309 3.69 19.50 12.53
C CYS A 309 4.22 18.68 11.35
N GLN A 310 3.68 18.92 10.15
CA GLN A 310 4.00 18.17 8.92
C GLN A 310 4.59 19.08 7.82
N ARG A 311 4.89 20.34 8.15
CA ARG A 311 5.55 21.28 7.24
C ARG A 311 7.04 20.93 7.14
N PHE A 312 7.42 20.19 6.10
CA PHE A 312 8.81 19.80 5.89
C PHE A 312 9.73 21.00 5.56
N PRO A 313 11.01 20.98 5.98
CA PRO A 313 11.94 22.06 5.69
C PRO A 313 12.20 22.20 4.19
N GLY A 314 12.31 23.44 3.71
CA GLY A 314 12.52 23.70 2.28
C GLY A 314 11.26 23.64 1.41
N LEU A 315 10.06 23.45 1.97
CA LEU A 315 8.77 23.40 1.23
C LEU A 315 8.66 24.42 0.07
N GLN A 316 8.96 25.70 0.31
CA GLN A 316 8.88 26.74 -0.74
C GLN A 316 9.85 26.48 -1.91
N ARG A 317 11.10 26.07 -1.61
CA ARG A 317 12.09 25.68 -2.62
C ARG A 317 11.65 24.41 -3.35
N TRP A 318 11.03 23.47 -2.65
CA TRP A 318 10.50 22.25 -3.25
C TRP A 318 9.36 22.56 -4.22
N LEU A 319 8.41 23.43 -3.85
CA LEU A 319 7.30 23.87 -4.72
C LEU A 319 7.80 24.60 -5.96
N GLN A 320 8.79 25.50 -5.81
CA GLN A 320 9.37 26.27 -6.91
C GLN A 320 10.22 25.43 -7.88
N ARG A 321 10.79 24.30 -7.41
CA ARG A 321 11.63 23.44 -8.24
C ARG A 321 10.77 22.64 -9.22
N LYS A 322 10.64 23.14 -10.45
CA LYS A 322 10.08 22.39 -11.58
C LYS A 322 10.80 21.02 -11.70
N PRO A 323 10.08 19.93 -11.98
CA PRO A 323 10.72 18.64 -12.19
C PRO A 323 11.54 18.67 -13.50
N SER A 324 12.58 17.85 -13.57
CA SER A 324 13.52 17.85 -14.68
C SER A 324 13.29 16.66 -15.60
N VAL A 325 13.40 16.92 -16.91
CA VAL A 325 13.32 15.92 -17.98
C VAL A 325 14.35 14.78 -17.80
N GLU A 326 15.47 15.06 -17.11
CA GLU A 326 16.55 14.11 -16.80
C GLU A 326 16.32 13.27 -15.52
N GLY A 327 15.07 13.20 -15.03
CA GLY A 327 14.69 12.40 -13.87
C GLY A 327 14.77 13.14 -12.52
N ALA A 328 14.67 12.38 -11.42
CA ALA A 328 14.46 12.94 -10.07
C ALA A 328 15.67 13.72 -9.51
N LYS A 329 15.72 15.04 -9.79
CA LYS A 329 16.59 16.01 -9.10
C LYS A 329 16.08 16.30 -7.66
N VAL A 330 15.98 15.27 -6.81
CA VAL A 330 15.56 15.40 -5.39
C VAL A 330 16.73 15.11 -4.45
N VAL A 331 17.37 16.17 -3.96
CA VAL A 331 18.03 16.17 -2.65
C VAL A 331 17.89 17.56 -2.03
N GLN A 332 17.43 17.62 -0.79
CA GLN A 332 17.85 18.64 0.17
C GLN A 332 18.33 17.88 1.40
N VAL A 333 19.63 17.95 1.70
CA VAL A 333 20.16 17.38 2.94
C VAL A 333 19.65 18.25 4.08
N LEU A 334 18.88 17.65 4.98
CA LEU A 334 18.57 18.24 6.28
C LEU A 334 19.78 17.95 7.18
N PHE A 335 20.45 19.02 7.61
CA PHE A 335 21.55 18.99 8.58
C PHE A 335 21.01 19.37 9.96
#